data_AF-A0A7J4AZ38-F1
#
_entry.id   AF-A0A7J4AZ38-F1
#
_cell.length_a   1.000
_cell.length_b   1.000
_cell.length_c   1.000
_cell.angle_alpha   90.00
_cell.angle_beta   90.00
_cell.angle_gamma   90.00
#
_symmetry.space_group_name_H-M   'P 1'
#
loop_
_entity.id
_entity.type
_entity.pdbx_description
1 polymer ?
#
loop_
_entity_poly.entity_id
_entity_poly.type
_entity_poly.pdbx_seq_one_letter_code
_entity_poly.pdbx_strand_id
1 'polypeptide(L)'
;MLVFSSKELYRKKEVLNLLRAFESGRISKIEPKISLEGALSYAEVEEITGVTGGTIKSLLEELVDDGFLIKELLETRVSCPQCGSLNFSLRLKCPACGSTSMKRGEAIQHAKCGYIDFQTVFKVAGESMVCPKCNENLKEEDYFRKGLLYKCLLCGEFSQSPIREFICSKCGRKYGEGDYNSFEVYGYSVNEEKKEIIEVETLDLEPVIKNLRSAFWEAKTSVL
;
A
#
# COMPACT_ATOMS: atom_id res chain seq x y z
N MET A 1 -23.23 21.46 -28.36
CA MET A 1 -23.91 22.23 -27.31
C MET A 1 -23.06 22.04 -26.07
N LEU A 2 -22.16 22.98 -25.78
CA LEU A 2 -21.33 22.92 -24.58
C LEU A 2 -22.25 23.19 -23.40
N VAL A 3 -22.63 22.13 -22.70
CA VAL A 3 -23.42 22.23 -21.47
C VAL A 3 -22.43 22.67 -20.40
N PHE A 4 -22.36 23.97 -20.13
CA PHE A 4 -21.71 24.47 -18.91
C PHE A 4 -22.33 23.74 -17.73
N SER A 5 -21.53 22.98 -16.99
CA SER A 5 -22.05 22.17 -15.91
C SER A 5 -22.41 23.11 -14.76
N SER A 6 -23.70 23.39 -14.62
CA SER A 6 -24.29 24.31 -13.62
C SER A 6 -24.04 23.94 -12.13
N LYS A 7 -23.09 23.04 -11.82
CA LYS A 7 -22.82 22.65 -10.43
C LYS A 7 -21.95 23.70 -9.76
N GLU A 8 -22.39 24.16 -8.57
CA GLU A 8 -21.63 25.06 -7.68
C GLU A 8 -20.22 24.55 -7.36
N LEU A 9 -19.97 23.24 -7.52
CA LEU A 9 -18.68 22.60 -7.26
C LEU A 9 -17.53 23.25 -8.05
N TYR A 10 -17.73 23.59 -9.33
CA TYR A 10 -16.66 24.17 -10.17
C TYR A 10 -16.44 25.66 -9.93
N ARG A 11 -17.29 26.30 -9.11
CA ARG A 11 -17.05 27.68 -8.65
C ARG A 11 -16.11 27.72 -7.44
N LYS A 12 -15.85 26.56 -6.81
CA LYS A 12 -14.90 26.43 -5.70
C LYS A 12 -13.47 26.61 -6.23
N LYS A 13 -12.73 27.53 -5.61
CA LYS A 13 -11.36 27.87 -6.02
C LYS A 13 -10.42 26.65 -5.94
N GLU A 14 -10.66 25.80 -4.95
CA GLU A 14 -9.88 24.59 -4.66
C GLU A 14 -10.01 23.58 -5.81
N VAL A 15 -11.24 23.41 -6.33
CA VAL A 15 -11.54 22.53 -7.47
C VAL A 15 -10.87 23.06 -8.74
N LEU A 16 -11.05 24.35 -9.05
CA LEU A 16 -10.44 24.95 -10.24
C LEU A 16 -8.91 24.87 -10.23
N ASN A 17 -8.30 25.11 -9.07
CA ASN A 17 -6.85 24.96 -8.91
C ASN A 17 -6.38 23.54 -9.21
N LEU A 18 -7.11 22.53 -8.71
CA LEU A 18 -6.75 21.13 -8.94
C LEU A 18 -6.90 20.73 -10.41
N LEU A 19 -8.02 21.09 -11.03
CA LEU A 19 -8.27 20.79 -12.45
C LEU A 19 -7.26 21.49 -13.37
N ARG A 20 -6.90 22.76 -13.10
CA ARG A 20 -5.82 23.47 -13.79
C ARG A 20 -4.46 22.80 -13.64
N ALA A 21 -4.18 22.22 -12.48
CA ALA A 21 -2.93 21.51 -12.26
C ALA A 21 -2.83 20.24 -13.13
N PHE A 22 -3.96 19.56 -13.36
CA PHE A 22 -3.99 18.45 -14.32
C PHE A 22 -3.89 18.92 -15.77
N GLU A 23 -4.65 19.95 -16.16
CA GLU A 23 -4.69 20.48 -17.52
C GLU A 23 -3.32 21.02 -17.96
N SER A 24 -2.64 21.76 -17.09
CA SER A 24 -1.28 22.26 -17.34
C SER A 24 -0.18 21.19 -17.30
N GLY A 25 -0.51 19.94 -16.93
CA GLY A 25 0.44 18.85 -16.77
C GLY A 25 1.34 18.97 -15.53
N ARG A 26 1.04 19.88 -14.59
CA ARG A 26 1.74 19.97 -13.29
C ARG A 26 1.62 18.65 -12.52
N ILE A 27 0.45 18.02 -12.58
CA ILE A 27 0.21 16.68 -12.06
C ILE A 27 -0.47 15.83 -13.14
N SER A 28 -0.16 14.54 -13.17
CA SER A 28 -0.84 13.56 -14.05
C SER A 28 -1.64 12.53 -13.24
N LYS A 29 -1.27 12.33 -11.98
CA LYS A 29 -1.91 11.44 -11.02
C LYS A 29 -1.76 12.01 -9.62
N ILE A 30 -2.73 11.75 -8.76
CA ILE A 30 -2.70 12.02 -7.34
C ILE A 30 -2.38 10.72 -6.62
N GLU A 31 -1.26 10.69 -5.92
CA GLU A 31 -0.84 9.56 -5.09
C GLU A 31 -0.75 9.96 -3.62
N PRO A 32 -1.20 9.11 -2.70
CA PRO A 32 -1.12 9.39 -1.28
C PRO A 32 0.29 9.16 -0.73
N LYS A 33 0.65 9.92 0.29
CA LYS A 33 1.80 9.65 1.16
C LYS A 33 1.31 9.07 2.48
N ILE A 34 2.00 8.05 2.97
CA ILE A 34 1.64 7.34 4.20
C ILE A 34 2.81 7.37 5.17
N SER A 35 2.58 7.88 6.37
CA SER A 35 3.57 7.85 7.46
C SER A 35 3.61 6.48 8.16
N LEU A 36 4.68 6.21 8.92
CA LEU A 36 4.78 4.99 9.74
C LEU A 36 3.72 4.92 10.85
N GLU A 37 3.22 6.08 11.27
CA GLU A 37 2.12 6.23 12.21
C GLU A 37 0.75 5.91 11.59
N GLY A 38 0.70 5.71 10.27
CA GLY A 38 -0.54 5.43 9.52
C GLY A 38 -1.28 6.67 9.06
N ALA A 39 -0.67 7.86 9.13
CA ALA A 39 -1.29 9.06 8.60
C ALA A 39 -1.23 9.04 7.06
N LEU A 40 -2.41 9.04 6.43
CA LEU A 40 -2.59 9.19 4.99
C LEU A 40 -2.74 10.68 4.65
N SER A 41 -1.95 11.17 3.72
CA SER A 41 -2.06 12.55 3.21
C SER A 41 -1.93 12.59 1.69
N TYR A 42 -2.45 13.66 1.09
CA TYR A 42 -2.34 13.94 -0.35
C TYR A 42 -1.59 15.25 -0.53
N ALA A 43 -0.29 15.25 -0.18
CA ALA A 43 0.52 16.46 -0.05
C ALA A 43 0.50 17.38 -1.29
N GLU A 44 0.48 16.82 -2.50
CA GLU A 44 0.39 17.63 -3.72
C GLU A 44 -0.96 18.32 -3.86
N VAL A 45 -2.05 17.63 -3.49
CA VAL A 45 -3.40 18.22 -3.47
C VAL A 45 -3.48 19.31 -2.41
N GLU A 46 -2.89 19.09 -1.23
CA GLU A 46 -2.80 20.10 -0.16
C GLU A 46 -2.12 21.37 -0.66
N GLU A 47 -0.99 21.22 -1.35
CA GLU A 47 -0.21 22.34 -1.90
C GLU A 47 -0.98 23.11 -2.99
N ILE A 48 -1.68 22.39 -3.88
CA ILE A 48 -2.41 23.00 -5.00
C ILE A 48 -3.69 23.70 -4.54
N THR A 49 -4.42 23.07 -3.62
CA THR A 49 -5.77 23.50 -3.24
C THR A 49 -5.80 24.34 -1.97
N GLY A 50 -4.80 24.23 -1.10
CA GLY A 50 -4.80 24.82 0.24
C GLY A 50 -5.72 24.11 1.24
N VAL A 51 -6.39 23.03 0.82
CA VAL A 51 -7.27 22.21 1.66
C VAL A 51 -6.42 21.21 2.43
N THR A 52 -6.70 21.01 3.72
CA THR A 52 -5.91 20.13 4.59
C THR A 52 -6.78 19.12 5.34
N GLY A 53 -6.23 17.95 5.63
CA GLY A 53 -6.87 16.94 6.48
C GLY A 53 -8.08 16.26 5.84
N GLY A 54 -9.11 15.98 6.64
CA GLY A 54 -10.24 15.12 6.25
C GLY A 54 -11.08 15.64 5.08
N THR A 55 -11.03 16.94 4.80
CA THR A 55 -11.78 17.57 3.70
C THR A 55 -11.21 17.25 2.32
N ILE A 56 -9.94 16.84 2.21
CA ILE A 56 -9.32 16.47 0.94
C ILE A 56 -9.97 15.21 0.37
N LYS A 57 -10.20 14.21 1.23
CA LYS A 57 -10.84 12.97 0.78
C LYS A 57 -12.23 13.28 0.23
N SER A 58 -13.02 14.08 0.94
CA SER A 58 -14.34 14.51 0.45
C SER A 58 -14.26 15.24 -0.89
N LEU A 59 -13.31 16.17 -1.07
CA LEU A 59 -13.08 16.86 -2.33
C LEU A 59 -12.78 15.89 -3.50
N LEU A 60 -11.89 14.93 -3.27
CA LEU A 60 -11.52 13.95 -4.29
C LEU A 60 -12.69 13.02 -4.64
N GLU A 61 -13.44 12.56 -3.65
CA GLU A 61 -14.64 11.72 -3.87
C GLU A 61 -15.75 12.51 -4.58
N GLU A 62 -15.98 13.79 -4.24
CA GLU A 62 -16.92 14.67 -4.97
C GLU A 62 -16.56 14.77 -6.47
N LEU A 63 -15.27 14.89 -6.79
CA LEU A 63 -14.80 14.95 -8.18
C LEU A 63 -14.88 13.59 -8.90
N VAL A 64 -14.83 12.49 -8.15
CA VAL A 64 -15.09 11.14 -8.69
C VAL A 64 -16.58 10.98 -9.00
N ASP A 65 -17.46 11.39 -8.08
CA ASP A 65 -18.92 11.33 -8.24
C ASP A 65 -19.39 12.17 -9.43
N ASP A 66 -18.72 13.30 -9.69
CA ASP A 66 -18.97 14.15 -10.85
C ASP A 66 -18.30 13.65 -12.15
N GLY A 67 -17.51 12.57 -12.05
CA GLY A 67 -16.86 11.88 -13.15
C GLY A 67 -15.60 12.56 -13.69
N PHE A 68 -15.06 13.58 -13.00
CA PHE A 68 -13.83 14.28 -13.37
C PHE A 68 -12.58 13.48 -13.02
N LEU A 69 -12.64 12.75 -11.91
CA LEU A 69 -11.56 11.87 -11.48
C LEU A 69 -11.99 10.42 -11.59
N ILE A 70 -11.04 9.57 -11.94
CA ILE A 70 -11.12 8.12 -11.81
C ILE A 70 -10.38 7.74 -10.54
N LYS A 71 -11.04 6.98 -9.67
CA LYS A 71 -10.49 6.45 -8.43
C LYS A 71 -9.92 5.06 -8.66
N GLU A 72 -8.67 4.87 -8.24
CA GLU A 72 -7.95 3.60 -8.36
C GLU A 72 -7.54 3.10 -6.97
N LEU A 73 -7.89 1.86 -6.64
CA LEU A 73 -7.37 1.18 -5.45
C LEU A 73 -5.90 0.81 -5.71
N LEU A 74 -4.97 1.50 -5.05
CA LEU A 74 -3.55 1.24 -5.20
C LEU A 74 -3.09 0.06 -4.35
N GLU A 75 -3.54 0.02 -3.09
CA GLU A 75 -3.18 -1.05 -2.16
C GLU A 75 -4.17 -1.14 -0.99
N THR A 76 -4.15 -2.29 -0.31
CA THR A 76 -4.79 -2.47 1.01
C THR A 76 -3.70 -2.61 2.06
N ARG A 77 -3.75 -1.77 3.09
CA ARG A 77 -2.80 -1.81 4.20
C ARG A 77 -3.46 -2.31 5.48
N VAL A 78 -2.63 -2.82 6.37
CA VAL A 78 -3.03 -3.29 7.70
C VAL A 78 -2.41 -2.40 8.78
N SER A 79 -3.17 -2.14 9.83
CA SER A 79 -2.75 -1.32 10.96
C SER A 79 -3.04 -2.00 12.29
N CYS A 80 -2.33 -1.55 13.32
CA CYS A 80 -2.54 -2.01 14.68
C CYS A 80 -4.02 -1.79 15.09
N PRO A 81 -4.71 -2.84 15.58
CA PRO A 81 -6.12 -2.75 15.95
C PRO A 81 -6.38 -1.85 17.18
N GLN A 82 -5.33 -1.39 17.88
CA GLN A 82 -5.46 -0.50 19.04
C GLN A 82 -5.18 0.96 18.72
N CYS A 83 -4.13 1.25 17.95
CA CYS A 83 -3.62 2.61 17.79
C CYS A 83 -3.47 3.06 16.34
N GLY A 84 -3.84 2.22 15.36
CA GLY A 84 -3.78 2.55 13.93
C GLY A 84 -2.38 2.65 13.32
N SER A 85 -1.31 2.40 14.09
CA SER A 85 0.05 2.44 13.56
C SER A 85 0.32 1.30 12.58
N LEU A 86 1.06 1.60 11.52
CA LEU A 86 1.55 0.62 10.52
C LEU A 86 2.91 0.03 10.92
N ASN A 87 3.52 0.55 11.97
CA ASN A 87 4.81 0.09 12.44
C ASN A 87 4.63 -1.07 13.42
N PHE A 88 4.95 -2.27 12.96
CA PHE A 88 4.95 -3.48 13.77
C PHE A 88 6.10 -4.41 13.36
N SER A 89 6.52 -5.24 14.32
CA SER A 89 7.44 -6.35 14.07
C SER A 89 6.67 -7.68 14.04
N LEU A 90 7.15 -8.62 13.23
CA LEU A 90 6.61 -9.97 13.15
C LEU A 90 7.47 -10.93 13.98
N ARG A 91 6.81 -11.71 14.84
CA ARG A 91 7.44 -12.79 15.61
C ARG A 91 6.85 -14.13 15.19
N LEU A 92 7.73 -15.10 14.94
CA LEU A 92 7.34 -16.47 14.60
C LEU A 92 7.34 -17.33 15.86
N LYS A 93 6.28 -18.09 16.08
CA LYS A 93 6.10 -18.98 17.23
C LYS A 93 5.92 -20.43 16.80
N CYS A 94 6.51 -21.34 17.57
CA CYS A 94 6.30 -22.76 17.44
C CYS A 94 4.83 -23.09 17.75
N PRO A 95 4.11 -23.79 16.86
CA PRO A 95 2.73 -24.19 17.14
C PRO A 95 2.62 -25.24 18.26
N ALA A 96 3.66 -26.04 18.48
CA ALA A 96 3.63 -27.09 19.50
C ALA A 96 3.92 -26.58 20.92
N CYS A 97 4.83 -25.62 21.10
CA CYS A 97 5.27 -25.17 22.43
C CYS A 97 5.24 -23.65 22.65
N GLY A 98 4.87 -22.85 21.64
CA GLY A 98 4.81 -21.38 21.72
C GLY A 98 6.17 -20.67 21.72
N SER A 99 7.29 -21.40 21.72
CA SER A 99 8.64 -20.83 21.67
C SER A 99 8.86 -20.00 20.41
N THR A 100 9.62 -18.91 20.55
CA THR A 100 9.95 -17.99 19.44
C THR A 100 11.32 -18.31 18.84
N SER A 101 12.00 -19.33 19.35
CA SER A 101 13.29 -19.80 18.86
C SER A 101 13.08 -20.74 17.67
N MET A 102 12.79 -20.15 16.51
CA MET A 102 12.51 -20.85 15.26
C MET A 102 13.65 -20.61 14.26
N LYS A 103 14.15 -21.68 13.64
CA LYS A 103 15.12 -21.60 12.54
C LYS A 103 14.44 -22.01 11.24
N ARG A 104 14.66 -21.29 10.15
CA ARG A 104 14.19 -21.65 8.81
C ARG A 104 15.31 -22.33 8.02
N GLY A 105 14.98 -23.36 7.25
CA GLY A 105 15.94 -24.01 6.37
C GLY A 105 15.31 -25.06 5.47
N GLU A 106 16.06 -25.50 4.47
CA GLU A 106 15.69 -26.64 3.63
C GLU A 106 15.83 -27.92 4.43
N ALA A 107 14.72 -28.64 4.60
CA ALA A 107 14.68 -29.89 5.33
C ALA A 107 14.69 -31.08 4.38
N ILE A 108 15.37 -32.15 4.78
CA ILE A 108 15.36 -33.44 4.10
C ILE A 108 15.01 -34.55 5.08
N GLN A 109 14.40 -35.61 4.57
CA GLN A 109 14.14 -36.84 5.29
C GLN A 109 14.98 -37.97 4.70
N HIS A 110 15.80 -38.63 5.50
CA HIS A 110 16.49 -39.84 5.08
C HIS A 110 15.45 -40.95 4.80
N ALA A 111 15.45 -41.50 3.58
CA ALA A 111 14.45 -42.47 3.14
C ALA A 111 14.47 -43.76 3.96
N LYS A 112 15.66 -44.22 4.38
CA LYS A 112 15.82 -45.49 5.11
C LYS A 112 15.44 -45.42 6.58
N CYS A 113 15.99 -44.46 7.34
CA CYS A 113 15.80 -44.41 8.80
C CYS A 113 14.78 -43.37 9.28
N GLY A 114 14.21 -42.61 8.33
CA GLY A 114 13.17 -41.61 8.55
C GLY A 114 13.62 -40.34 9.27
N TYR A 115 14.91 -40.16 9.56
CA TYR A 115 15.41 -38.97 10.25
C TYR A 115 15.16 -37.71 9.42
N ILE A 116 14.65 -36.66 10.06
CA ILE A 116 14.33 -35.37 9.44
C ILE A 116 15.18 -34.29 10.11
N ASP A 117 15.92 -33.54 9.30
CA ASP A 117 16.56 -32.31 9.76
C ASP A 117 16.84 -31.37 8.58
N PHE A 118 17.43 -30.21 8.86
CA PHE A 118 17.95 -29.36 7.80
C PHE A 118 19.07 -30.05 7.04
N GLN A 119 19.12 -29.85 5.73
CA GLN A 119 20.15 -30.42 4.86
C GLN A 119 21.56 -30.08 5.35
N THR A 120 21.76 -28.90 5.95
CA THR A 120 23.06 -28.50 6.52
C THR A 120 23.53 -29.40 7.67
N VAL A 121 22.63 -30.10 8.35
CA VAL A 121 22.97 -31.06 9.42
C VAL A 121 23.47 -32.39 8.83
N PHE A 122 23.07 -32.73 7.60
CA PHE A 122 23.54 -33.91 6.89
C PHE A 122 24.87 -33.66 6.17
N LYS A 123 25.21 -32.40 5.86
CA LYS A 123 26.47 -32.07 5.15
C LYS A 123 27.68 -32.22 6.09
N VAL A 124 28.66 -33.00 5.65
CA VAL A 124 29.99 -33.12 6.29
C VAL A 124 31.02 -32.38 5.42
N ALA A 125 32.21 -32.05 5.95
CA ALA A 125 33.25 -31.35 5.19
C ALA A 125 33.50 -31.98 3.80
N GLY A 126 33.24 -31.21 2.73
CA GLY A 126 33.19 -31.69 1.34
C GLY A 126 31.78 -31.58 0.74
N GLU A 127 31.46 -32.45 -0.23
CA GLU A 127 30.12 -32.55 -0.87
C GLU A 127 29.30 -33.76 -0.37
N SER A 128 29.86 -34.59 0.52
CA SER A 128 29.18 -35.79 1.02
C SER A 128 28.10 -35.44 2.06
N MET A 129 26.98 -36.16 2.00
CA MET A 129 25.92 -36.11 3.00
C MET A 129 25.89 -37.40 3.81
N VAL A 130 25.82 -37.29 5.12
CA VAL A 130 25.78 -38.40 6.09
C VAL A 130 24.59 -38.22 7.01
N CYS A 131 23.83 -39.29 7.26
CA CYS A 131 22.70 -39.23 8.18
C CYS A 131 23.23 -39.19 9.62
N PRO A 132 22.95 -38.16 10.42
CA PRO A 132 23.47 -38.08 11.79
C PRO A 132 22.83 -39.11 12.74
N LYS A 133 21.71 -39.75 12.34
CA LYS A 133 21.01 -40.76 13.13
C LYS A 133 21.59 -42.16 12.94
N CYS A 134 21.99 -42.53 11.72
CA CYS A 134 22.45 -43.89 11.40
C CYS A 134 23.83 -43.96 10.75
N ASN A 135 24.49 -42.80 10.55
CA ASN A 135 25.82 -42.65 9.95
C ASN A 135 25.98 -43.21 8.54
N GLU A 136 24.88 -43.41 7.81
CA GLU A 136 24.93 -43.84 6.41
C GLU A 136 25.16 -42.65 5.48
N ASN A 137 25.97 -42.85 4.45
CA ASN A 137 26.14 -41.88 3.37
C ASN A 137 24.86 -41.81 2.54
N LEU A 138 24.44 -40.59 2.18
CA LEU A 138 23.28 -40.36 1.33
C LEU A 138 23.72 -39.92 -0.07
N LYS A 139 23.13 -40.57 -1.08
CA LYS A 139 23.06 -40.07 -2.46
C LYS A 139 21.76 -39.31 -2.67
N GLU A 140 21.56 -38.72 -3.86
CA GLU A 140 20.35 -37.97 -4.18
C GLU A 140 19.06 -38.78 -4.06
N GLU A 141 19.11 -40.07 -4.38
CA GLU A 141 17.97 -41.00 -4.30
C GLU A 141 17.65 -41.48 -2.86
N ASP A 142 18.56 -41.23 -1.90
CA ASP A 142 18.43 -41.74 -0.53
C ASP A 142 17.65 -40.79 0.40
N TYR A 143 17.22 -39.61 -0.07
CA TYR A 143 16.45 -38.68 0.76
C TYR A 143 15.29 -38.01 0.02
N PHE A 144 14.25 -37.70 0.80
CA PHE A 144 13.12 -36.89 0.35
C PHE A 144 13.33 -35.44 0.74
N ARG A 145 13.32 -34.53 -0.24
CA ARG A 145 13.28 -33.08 0.04
C ARG A 145 11.92 -32.73 0.62
N LYS A 146 11.91 -32.12 1.80
CA LYS A 146 10.69 -31.63 2.48
C LYS A 146 10.45 -30.13 2.25
N GLY A 147 11.35 -29.47 1.50
CA GLY A 147 11.27 -28.06 1.19
C GLY A 147 11.68 -27.17 2.37
N LEU A 148 11.26 -25.91 2.32
CA LEU A 148 11.54 -24.93 3.37
C LEU A 148 10.63 -25.16 4.58
N LEU A 149 11.23 -25.54 5.70
CA LEU A 149 10.53 -25.73 6.98
C LEU A 149 11.10 -24.81 8.06
N TYR A 150 10.35 -24.68 9.15
CA TYR A 150 10.80 -24.08 10.40
C TYR A 150 11.00 -25.18 11.45
N LYS A 151 12.15 -25.20 12.12
CA LYS A 151 12.44 -26.07 13.25
C LYS A 151 12.45 -25.26 14.53
N CYS A 152 11.72 -25.70 15.54
CA CYS A 152 11.82 -25.14 16.88
C CYS A 152 13.11 -25.63 17.55
N LEU A 153 13.96 -24.71 17.98
CA LEU A 153 15.21 -25.05 18.66
C LEU A 153 15.00 -25.45 20.13
N LEU A 154 13.79 -25.27 20.67
CA LEU A 154 13.45 -25.66 22.03
C LEU A 154 12.89 -27.09 22.09
N CYS A 155 11.85 -27.41 21.31
CA CYS A 155 11.20 -28.72 21.34
C CYS A 155 11.55 -29.64 20.15
N GLY A 156 12.27 -29.14 19.14
CA GLY A 156 12.66 -29.90 17.95
C GLY A 156 11.57 -30.01 16.87
N GLU A 157 10.35 -29.54 17.13
CA GLU A 157 9.21 -29.67 16.20
C GLU A 157 9.46 -28.95 14.88
N PHE A 158 9.06 -29.58 13.77
CA PHE A 158 9.06 -28.98 12.45
C PHE A 158 7.67 -28.45 12.10
N SER A 159 7.61 -27.30 11.45
CA SER A 159 6.36 -26.74 10.92
C SER A 159 6.60 -26.03 9.60
N GLN A 160 5.64 -26.16 8.67
CA GLN A 160 5.59 -25.36 7.45
C GLN A 160 5.08 -23.93 7.73
N SER A 161 4.24 -23.78 8.75
CA SER A 161 3.55 -22.54 9.08
C SER A 161 3.69 -22.26 10.58
N PRO A 162 4.73 -21.52 10.99
CA PRO A 162 4.81 -21.03 12.35
C PRO A 162 3.67 -20.04 12.61
N ILE A 163 3.24 -19.95 13.87
CA ILE A 163 2.25 -18.95 14.28
C ILE A 163 2.87 -17.56 14.12
N ARG A 164 2.15 -16.65 13.45
CA ARG A 164 2.53 -15.27 13.24
C ARG A 164 1.92 -14.39 14.33
N GLU A 165 2.78 -13.75 15.12
CA GLU A 165 2.38 -12.76 16.13
C GLU A 165 2.95 -11.40 15.72
N PHE A 166 2.08 -10.42 15.54
CA PHE A 166 2.45 -9.04 15.27
C PHE A 166 2.60 -8.27 16.57
N ILE A 167 3.60 -7.41 16.66
CA ILE A 167 3.88 -6.58 17.84
C ILE A 167 3.97 -5.14 17.37
N CYS A 168 3.00 -4.31 17.75
CA CYS A 168 3.01 -2.89 17.41
C CYS A 168 4.17 -2.17 18.10
N SER A 169 5.00 -1.51 17.31
CA SER A 169 6.16 -0.74 17.80
C SER A 169 5.74 0.52 18.57
N LYS A 170 4.53 1.04 18.31
CA LYS A 170 4.00 2.26 18.96
C LYS A 170 3.36 1.99 20.32
N CYS A 171 2.46 1.00 20.40
CA CYS A 171 1.68 0.74 21.63
C CYS A 171 2.01 -0.57 22.34
N GLY A 172 2.88 -1.40 21.77
CA GLY A 172 3.27 -2.70 22.33
C GLY A 172 2.22 -3.80 22.22
N ARG A 173 1.02 -3.53 21.67
CA ARG A 173 -0.03 -4.55 21.51
C ARG A 173 0.48 -5.70 20.65
N LYS A 174 0.25 -6.91 21.14
CA LYS A 174 0.45 -8.17 20.43
C LYS A 174 -0.87 -8.65 19.87
N TYR A 175 -0.88 -9.11 18.63
CA TYR A 175 -2.08 -9.58 17.95
C TYR A 175 -1.73 -10.66 16.93
N GLY A 176 -2.68 -11.55 16.66
CA GLY A 176 -2.49 -12.65 15.73
C GLY A 176 -2.67 -12.22 14.28
N GLU A 177 -2.50 -13.19 13.39
CA GLU A 177 -2.92 -13.06 12.01
C GLU A 177 -4.45 -12.94 11.91
N GLY A 178 -4.94 -11.97 11.15
CA GLY A 178 -6.36 -11.62 11.07
C GLY A 178 -6.82 -10.60 12.10
N ASP A 179 -6.08 -10.41 13.19
CA ASP A 179 -6.41 -9.46 14.26
C ASP A 179 -5.83 -8.05 14.00
N TYR A 180 -5.99 -7.54 12.78
CA TYR A 180 -5.56 -6.21 12.38
C TYR A 180 -6.71 -5.45 11.71
N ASN A 181 -6.65 -4.12 11.76
CA ASN A 181 -7.56 -3.30 10.97
C ASN A 181 -7.00 -3.19 9.54
N SER A 182 -7.83 -3.36 8.51
CA SER A 182 -7.46 -3.10 7.13
C SER A 182 -8.08 -1.81 6.62
N PHE A 183 -7.38 -1.10 5.74
CA PHE A 183 -7.90 0.06 5.05
C PHE A 183 -7.33 0.14 3.64
N GLU A 184 -8.11 0.73 2.75
CA GLU A 184 -7.81 0.89 1.35
C GLU A 184 -7.11 2.23 1.09
N VAL A 185 -6.12 2.20 0.22
CA VAL A 185 -5.32 3.36 -0.18
C VAL A 185 -5.63 3.65 -1.64
N TYR A 186 -6.09 4.87 -1.92
CA TYR A 186 -6.59 5.26 -3.22
C TYR A 186 -5.72 6.33 -3.88
N GLY A 187 -5.53 6.16 -5.19
CA GLY A 187 -5.00 7.18 -6.09
C GLY A 187 -6.10 7.69 -7.03
N TYR A 188 -5.84 8.83 -7.66
CA TYR A 188 -6.81 9.48 -8.56
C TYR A 188 -6.13 9.99 -9.82
N SER A 189 -6.80 9.89 -10.96
CA SER A 189 -6.36 10.49 -12.22
C SER A 189 -7.53 11.17 -12.91
N VAL A 190 -7.27 12.08 -13.84
CA VAL A 190 -8.33 12.69 -14.64
C VAL A 190 -9.03 11.63 -15.48
N ASN A 191 -10.35 11.73 -15.57
CA ASN A 191 -11.13 11.04 -16.57
C ASN A 191 -10.90 11.69 -17.93
N GLU A 192 -10.29 10.94 -18.85
CA GLU A 192 -10.00 11.39 -20.21
C GLU A 192 -11.25 11.90 -20.96
N GLU A 193 -12.42 11.32 -20.68
CA GLU A 193 -13.70 11.75 -21.28
C GLU A 193 -14.14 13.15 -20.84
N LYS A 194 -13.58 13.68 -19.75
CA LYS A 194 -13.88 15.02 -19.22
C LYS A 194 -12.86 16.07 -19.61
N LYS A 195 -11.80 15.74 -20.36
CA LYS A 195 -10.72 16.68 -20.69
C LYS A 195 -11.19 17.96 -21.38
N GLU A 196 -12.05 17.85 -22.40
CA GLU A 196 -12.58 19.03 -23.10
C GLU A 196 -13.40 19.94 -22.17
N ILE A 197 -14.17 19.35 -21.25
CA ILE A 197 -14.95 20.11 -20.26
C ILE A 197 -14.02 20.78 -19.26
N ILE A 198 -12.99 20.07 -18.80
CA ILE A 198 -11.97 20.63 -17.90
C ILE A 198 -11.32 21.84 -18.55
N GLU A 199 -10.84 21.70 -19.79
CA GLU A 199 -10.18 22.78 -20.53
C GLU A 199 -11.07 24.04 -20.61
N VAL A 200 -12.36 23.89 -20.95
CA VAL A 200 -13.29 25.01 -21.04
C VAL A 200 -13.56 25.66 -19.68
N GLU A 201 -13.77 24.87 -18.63
CA GLU A 201 -14.10 25.38 -17.29
C GLU A 201 -12.87 25.96 -16.57
N THR A 202 -11.64 25.54 -16.94
CA THR A 202 -10.41 26.06 -16.35
C THR A 202 -9.88 27.32 -17.02
N LEU A 203 -10.42 27.72 -18.18
CA LEU A 203 -10.00 28.89 -18.95
C LEU A 203 -9.80 30.12 -18.06
N ASP A 204 -8.59 30.68 -18.08
CA ASP A 204 -8.30 31.95 -17.44
C ASP A 204 -8.63 33.10 -18.40
N LEU A 205 -9.77 33.74 -18.18
CA LEU A 205 -10.21 34.89 -18.98
C LEU A 205 -9.63 36.22 -18.46
N GLU A 206 -8.92 36.26 -17.33
CA GLU A 206 -8.33 37.50 -16.80
C GLU A 206 -7.42 38.23 -17.81
N PRO A 207 -6.53 37.55 -18.56
CA PRO A 207 -5.72 38.22 -19.59
C PRO A 207 -6.59 38.88 -20.66
N VAL A 208 -7.67 38.22 -21.08
CA VAL A 208 -8.61 38.75 -22.09
C VAL A 208 -9.36 39.96 -21.52
N ILE A 209 -9.87 39.86 -20.29
CA ILE A 209 -10.59 40.95 -19.61
C ILE A 209 -9.66 42.16 -19.41
N LYS A 210 -8.42 41.94 -18.99
CA LYS A 210 -7.41 42.99 -18.82
C LYS A 210 -7.12 43.71 -20.14
N ASN A 211 -6.96 42.95 -21.23
CA ASN A 211 -6.75 43.51 -22.56
C ASN A 211 -7.97 44.33 -23.02
N LEU A 212 -9.19 43.83 -22.84
CA LEU A 212 -10.42 44.56 -23.18
C LEU A 212 -10.57 45.87 -22.40
N ARG A 213 -10.31 45.86 -21.10
CA ARG A 213 -10.32 47.07 -20.26
C ARG A 213 -9.26 48.09 -20.70
N SER A 214 -8.08 47.63 -21.09
CA SER A 214 -7.02 48.51 -21.61
C SER A 214 -7.37 49.17 -22.96
N ALA A 215 -8.29 48.57 -23.71
CA ALA A 215 -8.82 49.09 -24.97
C ALA A 215 -10.07 49.98 -24.78
N PHE A 216 -10.40 50.39 -23.54
CA PHE A 216 -11.59 51.18 -23.16
C PHE A 216 -12.94 50.45 -23.31
N TRP A 217 -12.96 49.10 -23.31
CA TRP A 217 -14.19 48.32 -23.27
C TRP A 217 -14.58 47.97 -21.82
N GLU A 218 -15.86 48.16 -21.46
CA GLU A 218 -16.42 47.69 -20.19
C GLU A 218 -16.81 46.22 -20.28
N ALA A 219 -16.05 45.33 -19.63
CA ALA A 219 -16.44 43.95 -19.43
C ALA A 219 -17.42 43.86 -18.23
N LYS A 220 -18.68 43.53 -18.51
CA LYS A 220 -19.67 43.18 -17.48
C LYS A 220 -19.68 41.66 -17.31
N THR A 221 -19.33 41.18 -16.13
CA THR A 221 -19.57 39.78 -15.75
C THR A 221 -21.05 39.62 -15.42
N SER A 222 -21.80 39.01 -16.34
CA SER A 222 -23.14 38.51 -16.03
C SER A 222 -23.00 37.29 -15.14
N VAL A 223 -23.21 37.48 -13.83
CA VAL A 223 -23.43 36.37 -12.92
C VAL A 223 -24.81 35.79 -13.26
N LEU A 224 -24.83 34.60 -13.87
CA LEU A 224 -26.02 33.76 -13.99
C LEU A 224 -26.06 32.77 -12.82
#